data_AF-A0A7W7HN83-F1
#
_entry.id   AF-A0A7W7HN83-F1
#
_cell.length_a   1.000
_cell.length_b   1.000
_cell.length_c   1.000
_cell.angle_alpha   90.00
_cell.angle_beta   90.00
_cell.angle_gamma   90.00
#
_symmetry.space_group_name_H-M   'P 1'
#
loop_
_entity.id
_entity.type
_entity.pdbx_description
1 polymer ?
#
loop_
_entity_poly.entity_id
_entity_poly.type
_entity_poly.pdbx_seq_one_letter_code
_entity_poly.pdbx_strand_id
1 'polypeptide(L)'
;MDRTTTRTVVLARALPAAFESACLVECVDTARPQRPSPLRPVPRSGEALAEFDRAEAADRLAFLLTDLGCAAARETWSGGGRRRYQVQRVLVQETQRLATSRMLETAWRQGRQALLDSTSLGASSPRHAQRLALAQAAWRAALLAAGQRRRRDLIWVTVRDQEIAAVLVRAARLLGATAMVTRRSGCVVVTVSAETADLLPATPPRLGLRSAV
;
A
#
# COMPACT_ATOMS: atom_id res chain seq x y z
N MET A 1 13.29 26.60 18.22
CA MET A 1 12.40 25.75 17.37
C MET A 1 11.81 24.67 18.25
N ASP A 2 10.49 24.63 18.35
CA ASP A 2 9.76 23.86 19.37
C ASP A 2 9.73 22.35 19.08
N ARG A 3 10.00 21.53 20.11
CA ARG A 3 10.01 20.05 20.00
C ARG A 3 8.66 19.48 19.52
N THR A 4 7.56 20.16 19.86
CA THR A 4 6.19 19.81 19.45
C THR A 4 5.99 20.00 17.94
N THR A 5 6.55 21.07 17.38
CA THR A 5 6.52 21.36 15.94
C THR A 5 7.37 20.33 15.18
N THR A 6 8.58 20.03 15.66
CA THR A 6 9.43 19.00 15.06
C THR A 6 8.78 17.62 15.08
N ARG A 7 8.16 17.22 16.21
CA ARG A 7 7.44 15.94 16.31
C ARG A 7 6.24 15.88 15.37
N THR A 8 5.49 16.97 15.23
CA THR A 8 4.34 17.06 14.31
C THR A 8 4.78 16.98 12.84
N VAL A 9 5.88 17.65 12.48
CA VAL A 9 6.45 17.60 11.12
C VAL A 9 7.02 16.21 10.78
N VAL A 10 7.69 15.56 11.73
CA VAL A 10 8.21 14.19 11.56
C VAL A 10 7.06 13.18 11.41
N LEU A 11 6.01 13.28 12.24
CA LEU A 11 4.80 12.45 12.11
C LEU A 11 4.04 12.72 10.80
N ALA A 12 3.96 13.98 10.35
CA ALA A 12 3.33 14.34 9.09
C ALA A 12 4.13 13.81 7.87
N ARG A 13 5.47 13.77 7.94
CA ARG A 13 6.32 13.17 6.91
C ARG A 13 6.31 11.64 6.94
N ALA A 14 6.09 11.03 8.10
CA ALA A 14 5.95 9.58 8.25
C ALA A 14 4.61 9.05 7.74
N LEU A 15 3.55 9.89 7.75
CA LEU A 15 2.20 9.45 7.38
C LEU A 15 2.11 8.89 5.95
N PRO A 16 2.65 9.51 4.88
CA PRO A 16 2.62 8.91 3.56
C PRO A 16 3.32 7.55 3.47
N ALA A 17 4.44 7.36 4.18
CA ALA A 17 5.14 6.09 4.21
C ALA A 17 4.32 5.02 4.95
N ALA A 18 3.78 5.35 6.13
CA ALA A 18 2.92 4.44 6.90
C ALA A 18 1.63 4.10 6.16
N PHE A 19 1.05 5.06 5.42
CA PHE A 19 -0.13 4.84 4.60
C PHE A 19 0.18 3.99 3.36
N GLU A 20 1.33 4.19 2.72
CA GLU A 20 1.78 3.31 1.63
C GLU A 20 1.95 1.86 2.11
N SER A 21 2.60 1.66 3.28
CA SER A 21 2.71 0.35 3.91
C SER A 21 1.34 -0.27 4.18
N ALA A 22 0.39 0.51 4.70
CA ALA A 22 -0.97 0.04 4.94
C ALA A 22 -1.68 -0.36 3.64
N CYS A 23 -1.58 0.46 2.59
CA CYS A 23 -2.15 0.15 1.28
C CYS A 23 -1.54 -1.11 0.67
N LEU A 24 -0.22 -1.36 0.83
CA LEU A 24 0.44 -2.58 0.37
C LEU A 24 -0.18 -3.82 1.04
N VAL A 25 -0.40 -3.77 2.36
CA VAL A 25 -1.03 -4.85 3.13
C VAL A 25 -2.49 -5.05 2.71
N GLU A 26 -3.29 -3.98 2.63
CA GLU A 26 -4.71 -4.08 2.23
C GLU A 26 -4.88 -4.61 0.79
N CYS A 27 -3.92 -4.38 -0.09
CA CYS A 27 -3.93 -4.96 -1.45
C CYS A 27 -3.75 -6.48 -1.47
N VAL A 28 -3.11 -7.09 -0.46
CA VAL A 28 -2.78 -8.54 -0.44
C VAL A 28 -3.47 -9.35 0.64
N ASP A 29 -3.80 -8.77 1.79
CA ASP A 29 -4.48 -9.49 2.89
C ASP A 29 -5.83 -10.06 2.45
N THR A 30 -6.42 -9.48 1.41
CA THR A 30 -7.66 -9.95 0.81
C THR A 30 -7.47 -11.14 -0.13
N ALA A 31 -6.23 -11.52 -0.51
CA ALA A 31 -5.93 -12.62 -1.44
C ALA A 31 -6.23 -14.02 -0.87
N ARG A 32 -6.35 -14.17 0.45
CA ARG A 32 -6.80 -15.42 1.07
C ARG A 32 -8.34 -15.50 1.02
N PRO A 33 -8.96 -16.58 0.52
CA PRO A 33 -10.38 -16.81 0.70
C PRO A 33 -10.63 -17.11 2.18
N GLN A 34 -10.75 -16.08 3.01
CA GLN A 34 -11.18 -16.22 4.39
C GLN A 34 -12.67 -15.91 4.46
N ARG A 35 -13.43 -16.84 5.05
CA ARG A 35 -14.76 -16.58 5.59
C ARG A 35 -14.77 -15.22 6.29
N PRO A 36 -15.85 -14.43 6.19
CA PRO A 36 -15.98 -13.20 6.94
C PRO A 36 -15.89 -13.52 8.43
N SER A 37 -14.75 -13.19 9.05
CA SER A 37 -14.60 -13.14 10.50
C SER A 37 -14.73 -11.67 10.92
N PRO A 38 -15.66 -11.33 11.82
CA PRO A 38 -15.84 -9.95 12.30
C PRO A 38 -14.67 -9.45 13.15
N LEU A 39 -13.69 -10.31 13.46
CA LEU A 39 -12.46 -9.98 14.16
C LEU A 39 -11.28 -10.29 13.22
N ARG A 40 -10.52 -9.27 12.82
CA ARG A 40 -9.22 -9.46 12.14
C ARG A 40 -8.29 -10.13 13.16
N PRO A 41 -7.91 -11.41 12.98
CA PRO A 41 -7.08 -12.10 13.95
C PRO A 41 -5.72 -11.41 14.01
N VAL A 42 -5.18 -11.19 15.21
CA VAL A 42 -3.79 -10.77 15.38
C VAL A 42 -2.91 -11.89 14.80
N PRO A 43 -1.97 -11.60 13.88
CA PRO A 43 -1.13 -12.63 13.27
C PRO A 43 -0.31 -13.37 14.34
N ARG A 44 -0.35 -14.71 14.35
CA ARG A 44 0.33 -15.54 15.37
C ARG A 44 1.83 -15.58 15.13
N SER A 45 2.63 -15.85 16.17
CA SER A 45 4.10 -15.91 16.02
C SER A 45 4.55 -16.80 14.85
N GLY A 46 5.43 -16.27 13.99
CA GLY A 46 5.86 -16.90 12.73
C GLY A 46 4.96 -16.66 11.50
N GLU A 47 3.81 -16.02 11.69
CA GLU A 47 2.94 -15.58 10.58
C GLU A 47 3.51 -14.32 9.91
N ALA A 48 3.45 -14.27 8.57
CA ALA A 48 3.84 -13.09 7.82
C ALA A 48 2.86 -11.94 8.11
N LEU A 49 3.38 -10.72 8.20
CA LEU A 49 2.55 -9.52 8.22
C LEU A 49 1.79 -9.38 6.89
N ALA A 50 2.43 -9.73 5.79
CA ALA A 50 1.85 -9.75 4.45
C ALA A 50 2.61 -10.70 3.53
N GLU A 51 1.90 -11.24 2.54
CA GLU A 51 2.43 -12.18 1.55
C GLU A 51 2.17 -11.64 0.14
N PHE A 52 3.21 -11.59 -0.68
CA PHE A 52 3.17 -11.04 -2.03
C PHE A 52 3.62 -12.08 -3.06
N ASP A 53 3.01 -12.05 -4.24
CA ASP A 53 3.48 -12.82 -5.40
C ASP A 53 4.78 -12.23 -6.00
N ARG A 54 5.08 -10.95 -5.68
CA ARG A 54 6.16 -10.17 -6.27
C ARG A 54 7.16 -9.70 -5.23
N ALA A 55 8.45 -9.86 -5.52
CA ALA A 55 9.53 -9.46 -4.61
C ALA A 55 9.56 -7.94 -4.41
N GLU A 56 9.27 -7.16 -5.46
CA GLU A 56 9.35 -5.71 -5.39
C GLU A 56 8.33 -5.10 -4.40
N ALA A 57 7.16 -5.72 -4.26
CA ALA A 57 6.15 -5.29 -3.30
C ALA A 57 6.59 -5.61 -1.85
N ALA A 58 7.14 -6.80 -1.64
CA ALA A 58 7.65 -7.22 -0.34
C ALA A 58 8.87 -6.39 0.10
N ASP A 59 9.83 -6.15 -0.81
CA ASP A 59 11.00 -5.30 -0.57
C ASP A 59 10.57 -3.87 -0.22
N ARG A 60 9.59 -3.32 -0.95
CA ARG A 60 9.06 -1.98 -0.67
C ARG A 60 8.42 -1.92 0.72
N LEU A 61 7.61 -2.90 1.10
CA LEU A 61 6.99 -2.93 2.42
C LEU A 61 8.06 -3.04 3.53
N ALA A 62 9.04 -3.94 3.39
CA ALA A 62 10.12 -4.11 4.35
C ALA A 62 10.96 -2.82 4.49
N PHE A 63 11.26 -2.15 3.38
CA PHE A 63 11.96 -0.86 3.37
C PHE A 63 11.18 0.22 4.14
N LEU A 64 9.89 0.39 3.83
CA LEU A 64 9.06 1.41 4.49
C LEU A 64 8.91 1.14 5.99
N LEU A 65 8.72 -0.11 6.37
CA LEU A 65 8.60 -0.49 7.79
C LEU A 65 9.91 -0.25 8.55
N THR A 66 11.05 -0.57 7.94
CA THR A 66 12.38 -0.29 8.51
C THR A 66 12.61 1.22 8.69
N ASP A 67 12.24 2.03 7.69
CA ASP A 67 12.34 3.50 7.77
C ASP A 67 11.43 4.10 8.85
N LEU A 68 10.28 3.44 9.12
CA LEU A 68 9.37 3.76 10.23
C LEU A 68 9.83 3.22 11.59
N GLY A 69 11.01 2.57 11.66
CA GLY A 69 11.60 2.05 12.89
C GLY A 69 11.11 0.66 13.32
N CYS A 70 10.43 -0.07 12.44
CA CYS A 70 10.06 -1.47 12.67
C CYS A 70 11.17 -2.40 12.16
N ALA A 71 11.57 -3.40 12.94
CA ALA A 71 12.44 -4.48 12.51
C ALA A 71 11.66 -5.41 11.58
N ALA A 72 11.69 -5.11 10.28
CA ALA A 72 11.01 -5.86 9.23
C ALA A 72 12.01 -6.54 8.30
N ALA A 73 11.70 -7.76 7.89
CA ALA A 73 12.52 -8.54 6.97
C ALA A 73 11.65 -9.17 5.87
N ARG A 74 12.21 -9.29 4.66
CA ARG A 74 11.61 -10.09 3.58
C ARG A 74 12.21 -11.49 3.61
N GLU A 75 11.35 -12.50 3.51
CA GLU A 75 11.72 -13.88 3.29
C GLU A 75 11.06 -14.43 2.02
N THR A 76 11.77 -15.29 1.30
CA THR A 76 11.18 -16.07 0.21
C THR A 76 10.75 -17.43 0.77
N TRP A 77 9.47 -17.75 0.66
CA TRP A 77 8.95 -19.07 1.01
C TRP A 77 8.51 -19.83 -0.24
N SER A 78 9.00 -21.05 -0.40
CA SER A 78 8.58 -21.94 -1.48
C SER A 78 7.59 -22.96 -0.94
N GLY A 79 6.40 -23.04 -1.54
CA GLY A 79 5.38 -24.01 -1.19
C GLY A 79 4.87 -24.79 -2.39
N GLY A 80 4.09 -25.84 -2.11
CA GLY A 80 3.42 -26.65 -3.11
C GLY A 80 4.17 -27.91 -3.50
N GLY A 81 3.43 -29.03 -3.64
CA GLY A 81 3.97 -30.32 -4.05
C GLY A 81 4.34 -30.34 -5.54
N ARG A 82 3.39 -30.71 -6.41
CA ARG A 82 3.63 -30.84 -7.86
C ARG A 82 3.82 -29.50 -8.59
N ARG A 83 3.18 -28.43 -8.10
CA ARG A 83 3.40 -27.05 -8.58
C ARG A 83 4.08 -26.28 -7.47
N ARG A 84 5.38 -26.01 -7.65
CA ARG A 84 6.14 -25.12 -6.77
C ARG A 84 5.68 -23.69 -7.03
N TYR A 85 5.29 -22.99 -5.99
CA TYR A 85 5.04 -21.56 -6.03
C TYR A 85 5.95 -20.87 -5.01
N GLN A 86 6.39 -19.66 -5.33
CA GLN A 86 7.21 -18.83 -4.46
C GLN A 86 6.38 -17.66 -4.00
N VAL A 87 6.37 -17.43 -2.69
CA VAL A 87 5.70 -16.31 -2.04
C VAL A 87 6.74 -15.48 -1.32
N GLN A 88 6.57 -14.17 -1.37
CA GLN A 88 7.44 -13.20 -0.73
C GLN A 88 6.74 -12.75 0.55
N ARG A 89 7.27 -13.18 1.70
CA ARG A 89 6.69 -12.92 3.01
C ARG A 89 7.40 -11.74 3.63
N VAL A 90 6.66 -10.81 4.21
CA VAL A 90 7.23 -9.76 5.06
C VAL A 90 6.96 -10.10 6.51
N LEU A 91 8.02 -10.24 7.28
CA LEU A 91 7.98 -10.52 8.71
C LEU A 91 8.32 -9.27 9.49
N VAL A 92 7.76 -9.16 10.69
CA VAL A 92 8.11 -8.15 11.67
C VAL A 92 8.46 -8.86 12.97
N GLN A 93 9.45 -8.34 13.70
CA GLN A 93 9.82 -8.85 15.01
C GLN A 93 8.60 -8.99 15.92
N GLU A 94 8.50 -10.12 16.61
CA GLU A 94 7.32 -10.47 17.43
C GLU A 94 6.96 -9.38 18.44
N THR A 95 7.97 -8.81 19.10
CA THR A 95 7.81 -7.75 20.10
C THR A 95 7.20 -6.46 19.54
N GLN A 96 7.34 -6.20 18.25
CA GLN A 96 6.85 -4.99 17.58
C GLN A 96 5.56 -5.24 16.79
N ARG A 97 5.19 -6.51 16.56
CA ARG A 97 4.09 -6.90 15.67
C ARG A 97 2.76 -6.21 15.97
N LEU A 98 2.34 -6.18 17.24
CA LEU A 98 1.10 -5.52 17.64
C LEU A 98 1.15 -4.01 17.40
N ALA A 99 2.29 -3.38 17.72
CA ALA A 99 2.49 -1.95 17.52
C ALA A 99 2.48 -1.60 16.03
N THR A 100 3.17 -2.38 15.20
CA THR A 100 3.18 -2.22 13.74
C THR A 100 1.78 -2.41 13.15
N SER A 101 1.03 -3.43 13.57
CA SER A 101 -0.34 -3.66 13.10
C SER A 101 -1.27 -2.48 13.42
N ARG A 102 -1.21 -1.96 14.65
CA ARG A 102 -1.98 -0.78 15.09
C ARG A 102 -1.57 0.49 14.35
N MET A 103 -0.28 0.66 14.08
CA MET A 103 0.25 1.76 13.28
C MET A 103 -0.34 1.71 11.86
N LEU A 104 -0.30 0.55 11.20
CA LEU A 104 -0.85 0.38 9.85
C LEU A 104 -2.36 0.61 9.80
N GLU A 105 -3.12 0.09 10.76
CA GLU A 105 -4.56 0.33 10.86
C GLU A 105 -4.88 1.82 11.07
N THR A 106 -4.09 2.51 11.89
CA THR A 106 -4.26 3.94 12.14
C THR A 106 -3.90 4.76 10.89
N ALA A 107 -2.79 4.43 10.22
CA ALA A 107 -2.39 5.07 8.98
C ALA A 107 -3.42 4.86 7.87
N TRP A 108 -3.97 3.64 7.73
CA TRP A 108 -5.07 3.33 6.82
C TRP A 108 -6.27 4.25 7.06
N ARG A 109 -6.79 4.27 8.30
CA ARG A 109 -7.95 5.09 8.65
C ARG A 109 -7.72 6.58 8.38
N GLN A 110 -6.55 7.10 8.77
CA GLN A 110 -6.18 8.50 8.58
C GLN A 110 -6.04 8.86 7.09
N GLY A 111 -5.32 8.05 6.31
CA GLY A 111 -5.12 8.31 4.88
C GLY A 111 -6.42 8.16 4.08
N ARG A 112 -7.23 7.14 4.40
CA ARG A 112 -8.57 6.96 3.82
C ARG A 112 -9.45 8.18 4.11
N GLN A 113 -9.52 8.62 5.36
CA GLN A 113 -10.29 9.80 5.73
C GLN A 113 -9.81 11.04 4.97
N ALA A 114 -8.50 11.29 4.94
CA ALA A 114 -7.94 12.44 4.24
C ALA A 114 -8.19 12.43 2.72
N LEU A 115 -8.18 11.26 2.07
CA LEU A 115 -8.42 11.14 0.64
C LEU A 115 -9.90 11.28 0.30
N LEU A 116 -10.78 10.58 1.03
CA LEU A 116 -12.22 10.54 0.78
C LEU A 116 -12.96 11.79 1.28
N ASP A 117 -12.34 12.61 2.13
CA ASP A 117 -12.90 13.90 2.55
C ASP A 117 -13.27 14.79 1.35
N SER A 118 -14.51 15.28 1.34
CA SER A 118 -15.05 16.15 0.29
C SER A 118 -14.62 17.60 0.46
N THR A 119 -13.98 17.96 1.57
CA THR A 119 -13.53 19.33 1.85
C THR A 119 -12.63 19.86 0.73
N SER A 120 -13.06 20.96 0.11
CA SER A 120 -12.28 21.68 -0.88
C SER A 120 -11.13 22.42 -0.18
N LEU A 121 -9.90 22.10 -0.57
CA LEU A 121 -8.70 22.77 -0.08
C LEU A 121 -8.11 23.60 -1.22
N GLY A 122 -7.70 24.83 -0.93
CA GLY A 122 -6.93 25.63 -1.89
C GLY A 122 -5.62 24.92 -2.26
N ALA A 123 -5.18 25.08 -3.52
CA ALA A 123 -4.01 24.40 -4.07
C ALA A 123 -2.73 24.63 -3.27
N SER A 124 -2.57 25.82 -2.66
CA SER A 124 -1.41 26.19 -1.83
C SER A 124 -1.49 25.70 -0.38
N SER A 125 -2.54 24.96 0.00
CA SER A 125 -2.68 24.46 1.36
C SER A 125 -1.70 23.31 1.64
N PRO A 126 -0.98 23.31 2.78
CA PRO A 126 -0.18 22.16 3.20
C PRO A 126 -0.97 20.85 3.28
N ARG A 127 -2.27 20.94 3.58
CA ARG A 127 -3.18 19.78 3.58
C ARG A 127 -3.42 19.24 2.17
N HIS A 128 -3.44 20.12 1.15
CA HIS A 128 -3.56 19.68 -0.25
C HIS A 128 -2.30 18.92 -0.67
N ALA A 129 -1.10 19.45 -0.39
CA ALA A 129 0.16 18.76 -0.64
C ALA A 129 0.24 17.39 0.05
N GLN A 130 -0.21 17.31 1.31
CA GLN A 130 -0.29 16.04 2.03
C GLN A 130 -1.25 15.04 1.37
N ARG A 131 -2.42 15.49 0.90
CA ARG A 131 -3.38 14.63 0.15
C ARG A 131 -2.78 14.12 -1.16
N LEU A 132 -2.00 14.93 -1.87
CA LEU A 132 -1.28 14.49 -3.07
C LEU A 132 -0.24 13.42 -2.72
N ALA A 133 0.52 13.60 -1.65
CA ALA A 133 1.49 12.59 -1.20
C ALA A 133 0.81 11.26 -0.81
N LEU A 134 -0.36 11.32 -0.15
CA LEU A 134 -1.17 10.14 0.16
C LEU A 134 -1.74 9.48 -1.10
N ALA A 135 -2.18 10.27 -2.07
CA ALA A 135 -2.67 9.75 -3.35
C ALA A 135 -1.57 9.02 -4.13
N GLN A 136 -0.35 9.57 -4.13
CA GLN A 136 0.83 8.92 -4.71
C GLN A 136 1.18 7.63 -3.95
N ALA A 137 1.18 7.66 -2.61
CA ALA A 137 1.41 6.48 -1.78
C ALA A 137 0.42 5.34 -2.12
N ALA A 138 -0.87 5.63 -2.22
CA ALA A 138 -1.89 4.64 -2.57
C ALA A 138 -1.64 4.01 -3.96
N TRP A 139 -1.36 4.84 -4.98
CA TRP A 139 -1.10 4.33 -6.33
C TRP A 139 0.21 3.55 -6.43
N ARG A 140 1.30 3.96 -5.76
CA ARG A 140 2.53 3.15 -5.70
C ARG A 140 2.27 1.78 -5.10
N ALA A 141 1.58 1.74 -3.96
CA ALA A 141 1.24 0.50 -3.29
C ALA A 141 0.44 -0.43 -4.21
N ALA A 142 -0.61 0.10 -4.84
CA ALA A 142 -1.48 -0.67 -5.72
C ALA A 142 -0.76 -1.17 -6.98
N LEU A 143 0.10 -0.37 -7.60
CA LEU A 143 0.89 -0.80 -8.75
C LEU A 143 1.90 -1.89 -8.40
N LEU A 144 2.40 -1.92 -7.17
CA LEU A 144 3.35 -2.94 -6.71
C LEU A 144 2.65 -4.23 -6.28
N ALA A 145 1.65 -4.12 -5.41
CA ALA A 145 1.08 -5.24 -4.68
C ALA A 145 -0.14 -5.85 -5.36
N ALA A 146 -0.98 -5.04 -5.99
CA ALA A 146 -2.15 -5.56 -6.67
C ALA A 146 -1.78 -6.06 -8.07
N GLY A 147 -2.62 -6.96 -8.62
CA GLY A 147 -2.43 -7.52 -9.95
C GLY A 147 -2.55 -6.42 -11.00
N GLN A 148 -1.42 -5.77 -11.33
CA GLN A 148 -1.35 -4.77 -12.39
C GLN A 148 -1.13 -5.45 -13.74
N ARG A 149 -1.77 -4.90 -14.76
CA ARG A 149 -1.48 -5.22 -16.15
C ARG A 149 -1.42 -3.91 -16.92
N ARG A 150 -0.56 -3.83 -17.92
CA ARG A 150 -0.48 -2.67 -18.83
C ARG A 150 -0.82 -3.15 -20.23
N ARG A 151 -1.75 -2.49 -20.91
CA ARG A 151 -2.10 -2.78 -22.30
C ARG A 151 -2.21 -1.47 -23.06
N ARG A 152 -1.29 -1.23 -24.00
CA ARG A 152 -1.17 -0.03 -24.88
C ARG A 152 -1.50 1.27 -24.14
N ASP A 153 -2.78 1.61 -24.01
CA ASP A 153 -3.26 2.88 -23.48
C ASP A 153 -4.00 2.79 -22.13
N LEU A 154 -3.86 1.68 -21.40
CA LEU A 154 -4.55 1.46 -20.13
C LEU A 154 -3.66 0.77 -19.09
N ILE A 155 -3.75 1.26 -17.85
CA ILE A 155 -3.30 0.55 -16.65
C ILE A 155 -4.53 0.10 -15.89
N TRP A 156 -4.60 -1.19 -15.59
CA TRP A 156 -5.65 -1.76 -14.75
C TRP A 156 -5.04 -2.48 -13.56
N VAL A 157 -5.60 -2.20 -12.39
CA VAL A 157 -5.20 -2.76 -11.11
C VAL A 157 -6.38 -3.57 -10.57
N THR A 158 -6.11 -4.82 -10.22
CA THR A 158 -7.12 -5.72 -9.65
C THR A 158 -6.98 -5.74 -8.15
N VAL A 159 -7.97 -5.22 -7.44
CA VAL A 159 -8.08 -5.24 -5.97
C VAL A 159 -9.30 -6.06 -5.56
N ARG A 160 -9.31 -6.65 -4.37
CA ARG A 160 -10.49 -7.39 -3.89
C ARG A 160 -11.45 -6.55 -3.07
N ASP A 161 -10.94 -5.55 -2.36
CA ASP A 161 -11.73 -4.69 -1.49
C ASP A 161 -12.32 -3.48 -2.25
N GLN A 162 -13.55 -3.10 -1.91
CA GLN A 162 -14.21 -1.92 -2.47
C GLN A 162 -13.67 -0.61 -1.86
N GLU A 163 -13.24 -0.61 -0.60
CA GLU A 163 -12.66 0.55 0.08
C GLU A 163 -11.35 0.98 -0.59
N ILE A 164 -10.44 0.04 -0.85
CA ILE A 164 -9.18 0.37 -1.55
C ILE A 164 -9.46 0.85 -2.97
N ALA A 165 -10.47 0.29 -3.66
CA ALA A 165 -10.88 0.79 -4.98
C ALA A 165 -11.38 2.24 -4.91
N ALA A 166 -12.19 2.59 -3.91
CA ALA A 166 -12.68 3.96 -3.71
C ALA A 166 -11.52 4.94 -3.42
N VAL A 167 -10.56 4.52 -2.59
CA VAL A 167 -9.32 5.27 -2.33
C VAL A 167 -8.54 5.52 -3.62
N LEU A 168 -8.36 4.51 -4.46
CA LEU A 168 -7.62 4.62 -5.72
C LEU A 168 -8.31 5.54 -6.74
N VAL A 169 -9.63 5.47 -6.87
CA VAL A 169 -10.40 6.38 -7.74
C VAL A 169 -10.24 7.81 -7.28
N ARG A 170 -10.39 8.06 -5.98
CA ARG A 170 -10.26 9.40 -5.43
C ARG A 170 -8.82 9.92 -5.55
N ALA A 171 -7.84 9.06 -5.31
CA ALA A 171 -6.43 9.37 -5.49
C ALA A 171 -6.10 9.71 -6.95
N ALA A 172 -6.62 8.95 -7.93
CA ALA A 172 -6.41 9.26 -9.35
C ALA A 172 -6.94 10.66 -9.70
N ARG A 173 -8.15 10.98 -9.24
CA ARG A 173 -8.76 12.29 -9.47
C ARG A 173 -7.93 13.43 -8.85
N LEU A 174 -7.33 13.21 -7.68
CA LEU A 174 -6.43 14.20 -7.05
C LEU A 174 -5.14 14.39 -7.84
N LEU A 175 -4.66 13.35 -8.51
CA LEU A 175 -3.47 13.39 -9.38
C LEU A 175 -3.78 13.89 -10.80
N GLY A 176 -5.02 14.31 -11.09
CA GLY A 176 -5.43 14.76 -12.42
C GLY A 176 -5.74 13.63 -13.41
N ALA A 177 -5.79 12.38 -12.95
CA ALA A 177 -6.13 11.22 -13.76
C ALA A 177 -7.61 10.83 -13.60
N THR A 178 -8.19 10.24 -14.65
CA THR A 178 -9.53 9.66 -14.58
C THR A 178 -9.44 8.15 -14.40
N ALA A 179 -10.06 7.65 -13.33
CA ALA A 179 -10.15 6.22 -13.04
C ALA A 179 -11.58 5.72 -13.26
N MET A 180 -11.73 4.57 -13.93
CA MET A 180 -12.98 3.83 -14.02
C MET A 180 -12.93 2.60 -13.11
N VAL A 181 -14.09 2.21 -12.59
CA VAL A 181 -14.23 1.02 -11.74
C VAL A 181 -15.16 0.02 -12.40
N THR A 182 -14.70 -1.22 -12.54
CA THR A 182 -15.52 -2.35 -12.98
C THR A 182 -15.55 -3.41 -11.90
N ARG A 183 -16.74 -3.78 -11.42
CA ARG A 183 -16.90 -4.93 -10.51
C ARG A 183 -16.86 -6.23 -11.31
N ARG A 184 -16.16 -7.23 -10.80
CA ARG A 184 -16.12 -8.61 -11.33
C ARG A 184 -16.39 -9.58 -10.19
N SER A 185 -16.68 -10.84 -10.51
CA SER A 185 -16.88 -11.88 -9.51
C SER A 185 -15.63 -12.05 -8.64
N GLY A 186 -15.68 -11.59 -7.39
CA GLY A 186 -14.60 -11.70 -6.41
C GLY A 186 -13.49 -10.65 -6.51
N CYS A 187 -13.61 -9.62 -7.35
CA CYS A 187 -12.67 -8.50 -7.39
C CYS A 187 -13.25 -7.21 -7.99
N VAL A 188 -12.58 -6.10 -7.72
CA VAL A 188 -12.84 -4.78 -8.30
C VAL A 188 -11.63 -4.42 -9.16
N VAL A 189 -11.89 -4.02 -10.40
CA VAL A 189 -10.86 -3.58 -11.33
C VAL A 189 -10.92 -2.07 -11.42
N VAL A 190 -9.81 -1.41 -11.11
CA VAL A 190 -9.64 0.04 -11.27
C VAL A 190 -8.78 0.28 -12.50
N THR A 191 -9.26 1.04 -13.47
CA THR A 191 -8.55 1.31 -14.73
C THR A 191 -8.28 2.80 -14.90
N VAL A 192 -7.08 3.17 -15.32
CA VAL A 192 -6.65 4.54 -15.63
C VAL A 192 -6.10 4.58 -17.04
N SER A 193 -6.37 5.67 -17.79
CA SER A 193 -5.80 5.85 -19.12
C SER A 193 -4.28 6.01 -19.07
N ALA A 194 -3.56 5.46 -20.03
CA ALA A 194 -2.10 5.58 -20.10
C ALA A 194 -1.66 7.02 -20.36
N GLU A 195 -2.47 7.83 -21.05
CA GLU A 195 -2.23 9.26 -21.23
C GLU A 195 -2.12 10.01 -19.90
N THR A 196 -2.84 9.55 -18.87
CA THR A 196 -2.76 10.08 -17.51
C THR A 196 -1.92 9.19 -16.58
N ALA A 197 -1.39 8.07 -17.07
CA ALA A 197 -0.54 7.19 -16.29
C ALA A 197 0.83 7.81 -15.98
N ASP A 198 1.32 8.71 -16.83
CA ASP A 198 2.55 9.46 -16.55
C ASP A 198 2.39 10.41 -15.35
N LEU A 199 1.15 10.73 -14.96
CA LEU A 199 0.82 11.49 -13.74
C LEU A 199 0.77 10.59 -12.49
N LEU A 200 0.64 9.28 -12.67
CA LEU A 200 0.74 8.33 -11.58
C LEU A 200 2.21 8.21 -11.17
N PRO A 201 2.49 8.01 -9.88
CA PRO A 201 3.87 7.81 -9.46
C PRO A 201 4.44 6.60 -10.20
N ALA A 202 5.61 6.80 -10.82
CA ALA A 202 6.37 5.69 -11.37
C ALA A 202 6.50 4.60 -10.30
N THR A 203 6.41 3.34 -10.72
CA THR A 203 6.80 2.25 -9.84
C THR A 203 8.19 2.60 -9.31
N PRO A 204 8.41 2.65 -7.98
CA PRO A 204 9.69 3.10 -7.45
C PRO A 204 10.81 2.27 -8.09
N PRO A 205 11.96 2.88 -8.41
CA PRO A 205 13.06 2.17 -9.04
C PRO A 205 13.39 0.92 -8.22
N ARG A 206 13.69 -0.18 -8.92
CA ARG A 206 14.09 -1.44 -8.29
C ARG A 206 15.15 -1.11 -7.25
N LEU A 207 14.83 -1.29 -5.97
CA LEU A 207 15.80 -1.18 -4.89
C LEU A 207 16.81 -2.28 -5.16
N GLY A 208 17.91 -1.93 -5.83
CA GLY A 208 19.00 -2.84 -6.08
C GLY A 208 19.54 -3.27 -4.73
N LEU A 209 19.13 -4.46 -4.28
CA LEU A 209 19.79 -5.14 -3.18
C LEU A 209 21.25 -5.29 -3.60
N ARG A 210 22.13 -4.48 -3.03
CA ARG A 210 23.56 -4.75 -3.03
C ARG A 210 23.72 -6.09 -2.32
N SER A 211 23.95 -7.15 -3.08
CA SER A 211 24.43 -8.42 -2.54
C SER A 211 25.69 -8.13 -1.74
N ALA A 212 25.62 -8.30 -0.42
CA ALA A 212 26.81 -8.42 0.40
C ALA A 212 27.43 -9.79 0.10
N VAL A 213 28.62 -9.74 -0.50
CA VAL A 213 29.61 -10.83 -0.49
C VAL A 213 30.44 -10.69 0.78
#